data_AF-D3DZY1-F1
#
_entry.id   AF-D3DZY1-F1
#
_cell.length_a   1.000
_cell.length_b   1.000
_cell.length_c   1.000
_cell.angle_alpha   90.00
_cell.angle_beta   90.00
_cell.angle_gamma   90.00
#
_symmetry.space_group_name_H-M   'P 1'
#
loop_
_entity.id
_entity.type
_entity.pdbx_description
1 polymer ?
#
loop_
_entity_poly.entity_id
_entity_poly.type
_entity_poly.pdbx_seq_one_letter_code
_entity_poly.pdbx_strand_id
1 'polypeptide(L)'
;MAKENVIDYKIERQNDNTWSYLYVTERGRGNIIASSFGELRQKVLKRGLPWNDISNLFTKKSSDSNVRRESVKNIDDESVLADVAKKSSDSNVRLEAVRKISDNYVLIDIVKNASDYDVRREAVRKINDSSVLEDIAKNNNDENVRLEAVRNINDESVLENISKNASDSKVRIEAIKKINDETIIIKLAKNNNDEDVRIEAVRKINDKTVIIDFAKNASDSKVRREAVRKINDSSVLAYVLKNDPSWIVRIEAVRKINDKSVLANIAKKDNNPSVRLEAVRKISDESVLISVAKNDSDYFVRLEAVKKINDKSVLEDIAKNDINSTIRRETIKKITDESVLISVAKNDSDYFVRLEAVKKISDAYILKDIVKNAFDSDVRIMSINEITDETVLVNLDKIDPNLRLVRDSLKKKNRRIHKFRTLEEWEEYYYDKKVPKHWITPRWHYGLDD
;
A
#
# COMPACT_ATOMS: atom_id res chain seq x y z
N MET A 1 -2.08 67.73 -25.92
CA MET A 1 -3.38 67.55 -25.25
C MET A 1 -3.10 67.22 -23.80
N ALA A 2 -3.69 67.95 -22.85
CA ALA A 2 -3.51 67.67 -21.42
C ALA A 2 -4.02 66.25 -21.12
N LYS A 3 -3.26 65.46 -20.34
CA LYS A 3 -3.71 64.15 -19.84
C LYS A 3 -4.91 64.39 -18.93
N GLU A 4 -6.06 63.81 -19.26
CA GLU A 4 -7.24 63.85 -18.39
C GLU A 4 -7.09 62.79 -17.29
N ASN A 5 -7.18 63.22 -16.03
CA ASN A 5 -7.19 62.32 -14.88
C ASN A 5 -8.57 61.68 -14.72
N VAL A 6 -8.60 60.36 -14.52
CA VAL A 6 -9.81 59.63 -14.15
C VAL A 6 -9.91 59.62 -12.62
N ILE A 7 -11.01 60.14 -12.07
CA ILE A 7 -11.27 60.27 -10.63
C ILE A 7 -12.15 59.13 -10.11
N ASP A 8 -13.08 58.63 -10.92
CA ASP A 8 -13.96 57.50 -10.55
C ASP A 8 -14.31 56.65 -11.79
N TYR A 9 -14.66 55.38 -11.59
CA TYR A 9 -14.97 54.48 -12.69
C TYR A 9 -15.71 53.20 -12.24
N LYS A 10 -16.35 52.53 -13.20
CA LYS A 10 -16.95 51.20 -13.05
C LYS A 10 -16.75 50.41 -14.33
N ILE A 11 -16.47 49.12 -14.20
CA ILE A 11 -16.45 48.20 -15.34
C ILE A 11 -17.53 47.17 -15.11
N GLU A 12 -18.31 46.92 -16.14
CA GLU A 12 -19.27 45.84 -16.14
C GLU A 12 -19.12 45.05 -17.45
N ARG A 13 -19.05 43.74 -17.31
CA ARG A 13 -19.31 42.83 -18.42
C ARG A 13 -20.83 42.74 -18.57
N GLN A 14 -21.33 43.21 -19.70
CA GLN A 14 -22.75 43.23 -20.01
C GLN A 14 -23.22 41.84 -20.46
N ASN A 15 -24.54 41.62 -20.41
CA ASN A 15 -25.17 40.31 -20.72
C ASN A 15 -24.91 39.83 -22.16
N ASP A 16 -24.57 40.73 -23.07
CA ASP A 16 -24.25 40.47 -24.48
C ASP A 16 -22.75 40.22 -24.73
N ASN A 17 -21.98 39.91 -23.68
CA ASN A 17 -20.52 39.79 -23.71
C ASN A 17 -19.76 41.08 -24.10
N THR A 18 -20.41 42.23 -24.12
CA THR A 18 -19.72 43.52 -24.29
C THR A 18 -19.12 44.01 -22.96
N TRP A 19 -18.08 44.81 -23.08
CA TRP A 19 -17.32 45.43 -22.01
C TRP A 19 -17.73 46.89 -21.95
N SER A 20 -18.23 47.31 -20.79
CA SER A 20 -18.54 48.71 -20.52
C SER A 20 -17.55 49.28 -19.51
N TYR A 21 -16.95 50.43 -19.83
CA TYR A 21 -16.10 51.21 -18.94
C TYR A 21 -16.73 52.58 -18.75
N LEU A 22 -17.33 52.76 -17.58
CA LEU A 22 -17.88 54.01 -17.10
C LEU A 22 -16.76 54.74 -16.36
N TYR A 23 -16.52 56.01 -16.67
CA TYR A 23 -15.45 56.80 -16.04
C TYR A 23 -15.90 58.23 -15.77
N VAL A 24 -15.30 58.84 -14.76
CA VAL A 24 -15.49 60.22 -14.36
C VAL A 24 -14.13 60.90 -14.40
N THR A 25 -14.04 61.98 -15.16
CA THR A 25 -12.86 62.86 -15.20
C THR A 25 -13.18 64.19 -14.54
N GLU A 26 -12.18 65.04 -14.35
CA GLU A 26 -12.34 66.45 -13.93
C GLU A 26 -13.31 67.24 -14.83
N ARG A 27 -13.53 66.77 -16.07
CA ARG A 27 -14.38 67.44 -17.08
C ARG A 27 -15.76 66.79 -17.27
N GLY A 28 -16.06 65.69 -16.57
CA GLY A 28 -17.37 65.04 -16.63
C GLY A 28 -17.32 63.50 -16.75
N ARG A 29 -18.51 62.89 -16.88
CA ARG A 29 -18.69 61.44 -16.98
C ARG A 29 -18.69 60.97 -18.43
N GLY A 30 -18.08 59.82 -18.69
CA GLY A 30 -18.07 59.17 -20.00
C GLY A 30 -18.29 57.66 -19.91
N ASN A 31 -18.70 57.06 -21.03
CA ASN A 31 -18.84 55.62 -21.19
C ASN A 31 -18.08 55.16 -22.44
N ILE A 32 -17.40 54.01 -22.35
CA ILE A 32 -16.81 53.29 -23.48
C ILE A 32 -17.38 51.89 -23.48
N ILE A 33 -18.06 51.52 -24.56
CA ILE A 33 -18.53 50.15 -24.81
C ILE A 33 -17.64 49.53 -25.87
N ALA A 34 -17.24 48.27 -25.66
CA ALA A 34 -16.38 47.51 -26.56
C ALA A 34 -16.79 46.04 -26.57
N SER A 35 -16.67 45.35 -27.72
CA SER A 35 -16.95 43.91 -27.86
C SER A 35 -15.84 43.02 -27.28
N SER A 36 -14.66 43.59 -27.02
CA SER A 36 -13.53 42.89 -26.40
C SER A 36 -12.69 43.81 -25.53
N PHE A 37 -11.89 43.23 -24.64
CA PHE A 37 -10.95 43.99 -23.82
C PHE A 37 -9.87 44.69 -24.67
N GLY A 38 -9.46 44.08 -25.79
CA GLY A 38 -8.53 44.71 -26.75
C GLY A 38 -9.13 45.93 -27.45
N GLU A 39 -10.41 45.85 -27.85
CA GLU A 39 -11.13 46.99 -28.41
C GLU A 39 -11.36 48.09 -27.34
N LEU A 40 -11.63 47.69 -26.10
CA LEU A 40 -11.73 48.63 -24.98
C LEU A 40 -10.43 49.42 -24.83
N ARG A 41 -9.28 48.75 -24.82
CA ARG A 41 -7.95 49.38 -24.79
C ARG A 41 -7.77 50.39 -25.92
N GLN A 42 -8.07 50.00 -27.16
CA GLN A 42 -7.96 50.89 -28.32
C GLN A 42 -8.83 52.14 -28.18
N LYS A 43 -10.08 51.98 -27.73
CA LYS A 43 -11.03 53.09 -27.53
C LYS A 43 -10.59 54.02 -26.39
N VAL A 44 -10.06 53.48 -25.29
CA VAL A 44 -9.51 54.27 -24.17
C VAL A 44 -8.30 55.09 -24.63
N LEU A 45 -7.35 54.47 -25.34
CA LEU A 45 -6.17 55.15 -25.89
C LEU A 45 -6.55 56.24 -26.90
N LYS A 46 -7.55 55.99 -27.76
CA LYS A 46 -8.05 57.00 -28.73
C LYS A 46 -8.63 58.24 -28.05
N ARG A 47 -9.14 58.11 -26.82
CA ARG A 47 -9.63 59.24 -26.00
C ARG A 47 -8.52 59.94 -25.20
N GLY A 48 -7.25 59.52 -25.33
CA GLY A 48 -6.13 60.11 -24.60
C GLY A 48 -6.12 59.80 -23.10
N LEU A 49 -6.88 58.80 -22.67
CA LEU A 49 -6.97 58.39 -21.26
C LEU A 49 -5.78 57.49 -20.89
N PRO A 50 -5.31 57.52 -19.63
CA PRO A 50 -4.12 56.79 -19.21
C PRO A 50 -4.40 55.28 -19.04
N TRP A 51 -4.22 54.51 -20.12
CA TRP A 51 -4.53 53.07 -20.12
C TRP A 51 -3.81 52.28 -19.02
N ASN A 52 -2.54 52.57 -18.71
CA ASN A 52 -1.79 51.82 -17.70
C ASN A 52 -2.37 52.03 -16.30
N ASP A 53 -2.71 53.28 -15.94
CA ASP A 53 -3.35 53.60 -14.66
C ASP A 53 -4.71 52.91 -14.57
N ILE A 54 -5.49 52.98 -15.65
CA ILE A 54 -6.79 52.32 -15.79
C ILE A 54 -6.65 50.80 -15.64
N SER A 55 -5.71 50.16 -16.33
CA SER A 55 -5.47 48.71 -16.27
C SER A 55 -4.99 48.26 -14.88
N ASN A 56 -4.10 49.01 -14.24
CA ASN A 56 -3.67 48.78 -12.86
C ASN A 56 -4.86 48.83 -11.89
N LEU A 57 -5.72 49.83 -12.06
CA LEU A 57 -6.93 50.01 -11.25
C LEU A 57 -7.90 48.81 -11.44
N PHE A 58 -8.01 48.31 -12.67
CA PHE A 58 -8.86 47.17 -13.02
C PHE A 58 -8.41 45.89 -12.30
N THR A 59 -7.11 45.63 -12.22
CA THR A 59 -6.59 44.47 -11.47
C THR A 59 -6.92 44.52 -9.99
N LYS A 60 -7.07 45.73 -9.41
CA LYS A 60 -7.30 45.91 -7.97
C LYS A 60 -8.78 45.91 -7.59
N LYS A 61 -9.65 46.59 -8.36
CA LYS A 61 -11.05 46.83 -7.93
C LYS A 61 -12.12 46.07 -8.71
N SER A 62 -11.83 45.49 -9.87
CA SER A 62 -12.87 44.79 -10.63
C SER A 62 -13.33 43.55 -9.89
N SER A 63 -14.65 43.31 -9.81
CA SER A 63 -15.23 42.11 -9.21
C SER A 63 -15.11 40.88 -10.13
N ASP A 64 -15.09 41.07 -11.45
CA ASP A 64 -14.97 39.99 -12.44
C ASP A 64 -13.50 39.58 -12.63
N SER A 65 -13.20 38.30 -12.37
CA SER A 65 -11.84 37.76 -12.48
C SER A 65 -11.33 37.73 -13.93
N ASN A 66 -12.20 37.65 -14.94
CA ASN A 66 -11.78 37.74 -16.33
C ASN A 66 -11.27 39.14 -16.65
N VAL A 67 -11.94 40.19 -16.16
CA VAL A 67 -11.47 41.57 -16.31
C VAL A 67 -10.10 41.73 -15.67
N ARG A 68 -9.92 41.23 -14.43
CA ARG A 68 -8.64 41.30 -13.74
C ARG A 68 -7.54 40.55 -14.51
N ARG A 69 -7.83 39.34 -15.01
CA ARG A 69 -6.87 38.51 -15.77
C ARG A 69 -6.45 39.17 -17.09
N GLU A 70 -7.40 39.68 -17.88
CA GLU A 70 -7.07 40.39 -19.12
C GLU A 70 -6.32 41.71 -18.86
N SER A 71 -6.60 42.36 -17.74
CA SER A 71 -5.84 43.55 -17.32
C SER A 71 -4.39 43.20 -17.00
N VAL A 72 -4.14 42.14 -16.23
CA VAL A 72 -2.78 41.64 -15.91
C VAL A 72 -1.93 41.42 -17.16
N LYS A 73 -2.50 40.88 -18.24
CA LYS A 73 -1.77 40.64 -19.50
C LYS A 73 -1.13 41.91 -20.10
N ASN A 74 -1.71 43.07 -19.81
CA ASN A 74 -1.30 44.36 -20.34
C ASN A 74 -0.49 45.21 -19.35
N ILE A 75 -0.14 44.67 -18.18
CA ILE A 75 0.71 45.34 -17.19
C ILE A 75 2.15 44.90 -17.38
N ASP A 76 3.07 45.86 -17.48
CA ASP A 76 4.51 45.60 -17.61
C ASP A 76 5.28 45.92 -16.32
N ASP A 77 4.65 46.61 -15.36
CA ASP A 77 5.24 46.90 -14.05
C ASP A 77 5.22 45.64 -13.17
N GLU A 78 6.38 45.02 -12.99
CA GLU A 78 6.53 43.80 -12.21
C GLU A 78 6.19 43.97 -10.72
N SER A 79 6.32 45.18 -10.16
CA SER A 79 5.90 45.45 -8.78
C SER A 79 4.37 45.39 -8.65
N VAL A 80 3.64 45.88 -9.66
CA VAL A 80 2.17 45.76 -9.70
C VAL A 80 1.77 44.30 -9.89
N LEU A 81 2.45 43.58 -10.79
CA LEU A 81 2.21 42.15 -11.00
C LEU A 81 2.46 41.34 -9.72
N ALA A 82 3.50 41.66 -8.96
CA ALA A 82 3.79 41.00 -7.68
C ALA A 82 2.69 41.21 -6.64
N ASP A 83 2.17 42.43 -6.55
CA ASP A 83 1.03 42.74 -5.69
C ASP A 83 -0.21 41.93 -6.09
N VAL A 84 -0.50 41.83 -7.39
CA VAL A 84 -1.60 41.01 -7.90
C VAL A 84 -1.38 39.53 -7.58
N ALA A 85 -0.18 39.01 -7.79
CA ALA A 85 0.19 37.62 -7.49
C ALA A 85 -0.02 37.28 -6.01
N LYS A 86 0.30 38.22 -5.09
CA LYS A 86 0.17 38.00 -3.64
C LYS A 86 -1.26 38.21 -3.12
N LYS A 87 -2.02 39.14 -3.69
CA LYS A 87 -3.25 39.67 -3.07
C LYS A 87 -4.55 39.39 -3.84
N SER A 88 -4.50 39.07 -5.14
CA SER A 88 -5.72 38.79 -5.89
C SER A 88 -6.48 37.62 -5.27
N SER A 89 -7.81 37.72 -5.18
CA SER A 89 -8.67 36.64 -4.66
C SER A 89 -8.78 35.44 -5.60
N ASP A 90 -8.59 35.65 -6.91
CA ASP A 90 -8.70 34.62 -7.94
C ASP A 90 -7.32 34.02 -8.29
N SER A 91 -7.22 32.69 -8.25
CA SER A 91 -5.96 31.94 -8.48
C SER A 91 -5.44 32.06 -9.91
N ASN A 92 -6.33 32.09 -10.91
CA ASN A 92 -5.91 32.23 -12.30
C ASN A 92 -5.32 33.63 -12.56
N VAL A 93 -5.89 34.66 -11.93
CA VAL A 93 -5.33 36.02 -11.97
C VAL A 93 -3.94 36.06 -11.31
N ARG A 94 -3.77 35.39 -10.16
CA ARG A 94 -2.46 35.32 -9.48
C ARG A 94 -1.40 34.64 -10.35
N LEU A 95 -1.74 33.49 -10.93
CA LEU A 95 -0.82 32.72 -11.81
C LEU A 95 -0.45 33.49 -13.07
N GLU A 96 -1.42 34.16 -13.71
CA GLU A 96 -1.16 34.99 -14.90
C GLU A 96 -0.17 36.12 -14.59
N ALA A 97 -0.25 36.69 -13.38
CA ALA A 97 0.69 37.74 -12.96
C ALA A 97 2.12 37.20 -12.82
N VAL A 98 2.31 36.06 -12.13
CA VAL A 98 3.64 35.43 -11.98
C VAL A 98 4.25 35.05 -13.33
N ARG A 99 3.45 34.60 -14.29
CA ARG A 99 3.91 34.25 -15.64
C ARG A 99 4.55 35.41 -16.39
N LYS A 100 4.18 36.65 -16.09
CA LYS A 100 4.76 37.85 -16.69
C LYS A 100 5.99 38.41 -15.97
N ILE A 101 6.28 37.98 -14.75
CA ILE A 101 7.40 38.49 -13.94
C ILE A 101 8.71 37.80 -14.34
N SER A 102 9.78 38.55 -14.55
CA SER A 102 11.10 38.01 -14.91
C SER A 102 12.20 38.38 -13.93
N ASP A 103 11.98 39.39 -13.09
CA ASP A 103 12.92 39.83 -12.07
C ASP A 103 13.03 38.80 -10.93
N ASN A 104 14.26 38.37 -10.66
CA ASN A 104 14.53 37.36 -9.65
C ASN A 104 14.16 37.82 -8.22
N TYR A 105 14.38 39.10 -7.88
CA TYR A 105 14.03 39.59 -6.55
C TYR A 105 12.51 39.60 -6.35
N VAL A 106 11.77 39.98 -7.38
CA VAL A 106 10.30 39.94 -7.37
C VAL A 106 9.79 38.51 -7.24
N LEU A 107 10.37 37.55 -7.99
CA LEU A 107 10.00 36.13 -7.87
C LEU A 107 10.27 35.60 -6.45
N ILE A 108 11.43 35.92 -5.86
CA ILE A 108 11.79 35.52 -4.48
C ILE A 108 10.81 36.09 -3.47
N ASP A 109 10.41 37.36 -3.61
CA ASP A 109 9.39 37.98 -2.75
C ASP A 109 8.05 37.24 -2.84
N ILE A 110 7.62 36.85 -4.03
CA ILE A 110 6.40 36.07 -4.23
C ILE A 110 6.50 34.69 -3.58
N VAL A 111 7.63 34.00 -3.72
CA VAL A 111 7.88 32.70 -3.05
C VAL A 111 7.78 32.82 -1.54
N LYS A 112 8.20 33.94 -0.94
CA LYS A 112 8.14 34.15 0.51
C LYS A 112 6.75 34.55 0.99
N ASN A 113 6.04 35.39 0.23
CA ASN A 113 4.91 36.16 0.74
C ASN A 113 3.55 35.82 0.11
N ALA A 114 3.50 35.08 -1.00
CA ALA A 114 2.21 34.66 -1.57
C ALA A 114 1.58 33.56 -0.68
N SER A 115 0.26 33.67 -0.42
CA SER A 115 -0.48 32.69 0.39
C SER A 115 -0.74 31.38 -0.36
N ASP A 116 -0.92 31.46 -1.68
CA ASP A 116 -1.23 30.33 -2.55
C ASP A 116 0.03 29.56 -2.96
N TYR A 117 0.06 28.27 -2.66
CA TYR A 117 1.20 27.40 -2.96
C TYR A 117 1.42 27.20 -4.47
N ASP A 118 0.38 27.22 -5.30
CA ASP A 118 0.53 27.08 -6.75
C ASP A 118 1.23 28.31 -7.35
N VAL A 119 0.97 29.49 -6.78
CA VAL A 119 1.62 30.76 -7.15
C VAL A 119 3.08 30.75 -6.73
N ARG A 120 3.38 30.33 -5.49
CA ARG A 120 4.76 30.15 -5.03
C ARG A 120 5.53 29.16 -5.90
N ARG A 121 4.92 28.01 -6.23
CA ARG A 121 5.54 26.98 -7.06
C ARG A 121 5.84 27.50 -8.48
N GLU A 122 4.91 28.24 -9.08
CA GLU A 122 5.14 28.83 -10.40
C GLU A 122 6.25 29.89 -10.38
N ALA A 123 6.39 30.64 -9.28
CA ALA A 123 7.52 31.57 -9.12
C ALA A 123 8.86 30.82 -9.02
N VAL A 124 8.92 29.72 -8.25
CA VAL A 124 10.13 28.86 -8.14
C VAL A 124 10.57 28.31 -9.49
N ARG A 125 9.64 27.94 -10.37
CA ARG A 125 9.93 27.47 -11.75
C ARG A 125 10.71 28.46 -12.61
N LYS A 126 10.64 29.74 -12.26
CA LYS A 126 11.27 30.80 -13.03
C LYS A 126 12.60 31.25 -12.42
N ILE A 127 12.97 30.74 -11.24
CA ILE A 127 14.23 31.03 -10.58
C ILE A 127 15.30 30.05 -11.08
N ASN A 128 16.43 30.58 -11.54
CA ASN A 128 17.59 29.79 -12.01
C ASN A 128 18.80 29.83 -11.06
N ASP A 129 18.75 30.66 -10.01
CA ASP A 129 19.85 30.78 -9.05
C ASP A 129 19.84 29.58 -8.09
N SER A 130 20.88 28.76 -8.13
CA SER A 130 20.95 27.53 -7.34
C SER A 130 21.06 27.79 -5.83
N SER A 131 21.69 28.89 -5.40
CA SER A 131 21.78 29.25 -3.98
C SER A 131 20.41 29.67 -3.43
N VAL A 132 19.62 30.38 -4.23
CA VAL A 132 18.24 30.75 -3.87
C VAL A 132 17.35 29.52 -3.82
N LEU A 133 17.42 28.64 -4.82
CA LEU A 133 16.67 27.39 -4.83
C LEU A 133 17.05 26.49 -3.65
N GLU A 134 18.32 26.48 -3.24
CA GLU A 134 18.78 25.76 -2.06
C GLU A 134 18.11 26.25 -0.78
N ASP A 135 18.10 27.58 -0.57
CA ASP A 135 17.44 28.19 0.59
C ASP A 135 15.95 27.86 0.63
N ILE A 136 15.27 27.97 -0.52
CA ILE A 136 13.86 27.61 -0.66
C ILE A 136 13.66 26.12 -0.32
N ALA A 137 14.47 25.22 -0.86
CA ALA A 137 14.38 23.78 -0.62
C ALA A 137 14.58 23.42 0.87
N LYS A 138 15.41 24.16 1.60
CA LYS A 138 15.68 23.90 3.03
C LYS A 138 14.65 24.52 3.96
N ASN A 139 14.20 25.74 3.65
CA ASN A 139 13.57 26.61 4.64
C ASN A 139 12.12 27.00 4.31
N ASN A 140 11.62 26.78 3.08
CA ASN A 140 10.23 27.13 2.77
C ASN A 140 9.24 26.30 3.60
N ASN A 141 8.13 26.90 4.04
CA ASN A 141 7.15 26.23 4.89
C ASN A 141 6.35 25.13 4.17
N ASP A 142 6.21 25.23 2.84
CA ASP A 142 5.41 24.32 2.03
C ASP A 142 6.25 23.21 1.39
N GLU A 143 5.89 21.95 1.65
CA GLU A 143 6.58 20.76 1.11
C GLU A 143 6.63 20.77 -0.43
N ASN A 144 5.54 21.16 -1.11
CA ASN A 144 5.49 21.14 -2.56
C ASN A 144 6.40 22.22 -3.18
N VAL A 145 6.52 23.38 -2.52
CA VAL A 145 7.43 24.44 -2.94
C VAL A 145 8.88 24.01 -2.74
N ARG A 146 9.20 23.36 -1.60
CA ARG A 146 10.53 22.79 -1.37
C ARG A 146 10.90 21.75 -2.44
N LEU A 147 9.99 20.84 -2.76
CA LEU A 147 10.20 19.81 -3.77
C LEU A 147 10.39 20.41 -5.17
N GLU A 148 9.62 21.44 -5.54
CA GLU A 148 9.81 22.11 -6.82
C GLU A 148 11.18 22.79 -6.91
N ALA A 149 11.66 23.39 -5.82
CA ALA A 149 12.98 23.98 -5.80
C ALA A 149 14.07 22.94 -6.07
N VAL A 150 13.99 21.75 -5.43
CA VAL A 150 14.90 20.63 -5.71
C VAL A 150 14.83 20.19 -7.17
N ARG A 151 13.63 20.12 -7.77
CA ARG A 151 13.47 19.73 -9.17
C ARG A 151 14.17 20.68 -10.15
N ASN A 152 14.29 21.96 -9.80
CA ASN A 152 14.95 22.97 -10.63
C ASN A 152 16.46 23.07 -10.42
N ILE A 153 17.04 22.36 -9.43
CA ILE A 153 18.49 22.35 -9.17
C ILE A 153 19.16 21.22 -9.96
N ASN A 154 20.23 21.54 -10.69
CA ASN A 154 21.06 20.54 -11.39
C ASN A 154 22.49 20.43 -10.82
N ASP A 155 22.89 21.34 -9.93
CA ASP A 155 24.19 21.30 -9.28
C ASP A 155 24.21 20.22 -8.18
N GLU A 156 25.02 19.18 -8.37
CA GLU A 156 25.08 18.05 -7.43
C GLU A 156 25.66 18.43 -6.05
N SER A 157 26.49 19.48 -5.96
CA SER A 157 27.00 19.96 -4.67
C SER A 157 25.90 20.63 -3.84
N VAL A 158 25.00 21.36 -4.50
CA VAL A 158 23.80 21.94 -3.88
C VAL A 158 22.84 20.83 -3.47
N LEU A 159 22.61 19.84 -4.34
CA LEU A 159 21.78 18.68 -4.02
C LEU A 159 22.34 17.90 -2.82
N GLU A 160 23.66 17.68 -2.76
CA GLU A 160 24.32 17.06 -1.60
C GLU A 160 24.03 17.85 -0.31
N ASN A 161 24.12 19.17 -0.36
CA ASN A 161 23.86 20.03 0.79
C ASN A 161 22.39 19.95 1.25
N ILE A 162 21.44 19.90 0.31
CA ILE A 162 20.01 19.69 0.60
C ILE A 162 19.80 18.30 1.22
N SER A 163 20.38 17.25 0.64
CA SER A 163 20.27 15.88 1.16
C SER A 163 20.83 15.70 2.58
N LYS A 164 21.75 16.57 3.02
CA LYS A 164 22.26 16.58 4.40
C LYS A 164 21.38 17.40 5.35
N ASN A 165 20.91 18.57 4.92
CA ASN A 165 20.47 19.62 5.83
C ASN A 165 19.01 20.05 5.71
N ALA A 166 18.29 19.65 4.66
CA ALA A 166 16.86 19.95 4.59
C ALA A 166 16.12 19.28 5.75
N SER A 167 15.15 19.96 6.36
CA SER A 167 14.42 19.45 7.54
C SER A 167 13.56 18.22 7.24
N ASP A 168 12.99 18.17 6.03
CA ASP A 168 12.07 17.14 5.57
C ASP A 168 12.80 15.99 4.83
N SER A 169 12.56 14.75 5.26
CA SER A 169 13.17 13.56 4.67
C SER A 169 12.78 13.35 3.21
N LYS A 170 11.56 13.71 2.80
CA LYS A 170 11.13 13.59 1.40
C LYS A 170 11.93 14.52 0.49
N VAL A 171 12.21 15.74 0.95
CA VAL A 171 13.04 16.71 0.21
C VAL A 171 14.47 16.20 0.10
N ARG A 172 15.03 15.67 1.20
CA ARG A 172 16.37 15.05 1.20
C ARG A 172 16.46 13.90 0.19
N ILE A 173 15.45 13.02 0.18
CA ILE A 173 15.33 11.88 -0.74
C ILE A 173 15.21 12.34 -2.19
N GLU A 174 14.39 13.36 -2.48
CA GLU A 174 14.23 13.88 -3.84
C GLU A 174 15.54 14.46 -4.38
N ALA A 175 16.33 15.11 -3.52
CA ALA A 175 17.66 15.58 -3.89
C ALA A 175 18.60 14.40 -4.21
N ILE A 176 18.60 13.32 -3.41
CA ILE A 176 19.40 12.10 -3.68
C ILE A 176 19.04 11.47 -5.02
N LYS A 177 17.75 11.45 -5.38
CA LYS A 177 17.32 10.91 -6.66
C LYS A 177 17.93 11.64 -7.85
N LYS A 178 18.23 12.94 -7.71
CA LYS A 178 18.86 13.75 -8.76
C LYS A 178 20.39 13.64 -8.81
N ILE A 179 21.05 13.22 -7.74
CA ILE A 179 22.52 13.06 -7.69
C ILE A 179 22.94 11.81 -8.47
N ASN A 180 23.98 11.90 -9.30
CA ASN A 180 24.54 10.76 -10.03
C ASN A 180 25.97 10.41 -9.59
N ASP A 181 26.70 11.33 -8.96
CA ASP A 181 28.00 11.04 -8.38
C ASP A 181 27.88 10.00 -7.25
N GLU A 182 28.33 8.79 -7.53
CA GLU A 182 28.27 7.67 -6.61
C GLU A 182 29.07 7.93 -5.33
N THR A 183 30.14 8.73 -5.38
CA THR A 183 30.93 9.07 -4.19
C THR A 183 30.12 9.92 -3.20
N ILE A 184 29.29 10.84 -3.70
CA ILE A 184 28.35 11.62 -2.89
C ILE A 184 27.28 10.69 -2.30
N ILE A 185 26.70 9.82 -3.12
CA ILE A 185 25.66 8.88 -2.71
C ILE A 185 26.18 7.95 -1.59
N ILE A 186 27.39 7.41 -1.73
CA ILE A 186 28.01 6.56 -0.71
C ILE A 186 28.22 7.33 0.60
N LYS A 187 28.71 8.58 0.53
CA LYS A 187 28.88 9.43 1.73
C LYS A 187 27.55 9.65 2.44
N LEU A 188 26.47 9.93 1.69
CA LEU A 188 25.13 10.10 2.24
C LEU A 188 24.60 8.80 2.87
N ALA A 189 24.78 7.67 2.21
CA ALA A 189 24.40 6.36 2.75
C ALA A 189 25.14 6.01 4.05
N LYS A 190 26.40 6.45 4.21
CA LYS A 190 27.20 6.18 5.42
C LYS A 190 26.87 7.11 6.59
N ASN A 191 26.68 8.41 6.31
CA ASN A 191 26.75 9.44 7.35
C ASN A 191 25.41 10.15 7.63
N ASN A 192 24.36 9.94 6.83
CA ASN A 192 23.08 10.57 7.10
C ASN A 192 22.40 9.94 8.33
N ASN A 193 21.75 10.75 9.16
CA ASN A 193 21.10 10.26 10.39
C ASN A 193 19.71 9.65 10.14
N ASP A 194 19.12 9.90 8.98
CA ASP A 194 17.78 9.41 8.63
C ASP A 194 17.86 8.08 7.89
N GLU A 195 17.23 7.05 8.46
CA GLU A 195 17.22 5.68 7.91
C GLU A 195 16.66 5.62 6.47
N ASP A 196 15.59 6.36 6.16
CA ASP A 196 14.94 6.33 4.83
C ASP A 196 15.81 7.02 3.77
N VAL A 197 16.50 8.10 4.14
CA VAL A 197 17.48 8.78 3.28
C VAL A 197 18.65 7.84 2.97
N ARG A 198 19.15 7.12 3.98
CA ARG A 198 20.23 6.14 3.80
C ARG A 198 19.79 4.98 2.89
N ILE A 199 18.56 4.48 3.05
CA ILE A 199 17.99 3.43 2.19
C ILE A 199 17.96 3.90 0.74
N GLU A 200 17.47 5.12 0.47
CA GLU A 200 17.42 5.64 -0.89
C GLU A 200 18.82 5.80 -1.50
N ALA A 201 19.80 6.24 -0.70
CA ALA A 201 21.17 6.28 -1.16
C ALA A 201 21.70 4.88 -1.53
N VAL A 202 21.50 3.86 -0.69
CA VAL A 202 21.90 2.46 -0.99
C VAL A 202 21.23 1.91 -2.24
N ARG A 203 19.98 2.29 -2.53
CA ARG A 203 19.29 1.92 -3.77
C ARG A 203 20.01 2.40 -5.02
N LYS A 204 20.70 3.53 -4.95
CA LYS A 204 21.43 4.10 -6.09
C LYS A 204 22.88 3.62 -6.24
N ILE A 205 23.49 3.05 -5.20
CA ILE A 205 24.86 2.52 -5.25
C ILE A 205 24.92 1.26 -6.13
N ASN A 206 25.85 1.17 -7.05
CA ASN A 206 26.10 0.02 -7.93
C ASN A 206 27.39 -0.72 -7.60
N ASP A 207 28.33 -0.09 -6.88
CA ASP A 207 29.56 -0.74 -6.42
C ASP A 207 29.23 -1.94 -5.51
N LYS A 208 29.55 -3.15 -6.00
CA LYS A 208 29.29 -4.41 -5.31
C LYS A 208 30.01 -4.50 -3.97
N THR A 209 31.23 -4.01 -3.87
CA THR A 209 32.04 -4.07 -2.64
C THR A 209 31.41 -3.20 -1.56
N VAL A 210 30.91 -2.02 -1.94
CA VAL A 210 30.22 -1.09 -1.05
C VAL A 210 28.86 -1.65 -0.63
N ILE A 211 28.09 -2.23 -1.56
CA ILE A 211 26.82 -2.90 -1.21
C ILE A 211 27.06 -4.04 -0.21
N ILE A 212 28.10 -4.85 -0.41
CA ILE A 212 28.47 -5.94 0.51
C ILE A 212 28.84 -5.37 1.89
N ASP A 213 29.59 -4.28 1.96
CA ASP A 213 29.91 -3.59 3.21
C ASP A 213 28.64 -3.13 3.94
N PHE A 214 27.71 -2.48 3.25
CA PHE A 214 26.42 -2.10 3.83
C PHE A 214 25.63 -3.31 4.33
N ALA A 215 25.55 -4.39 3.54
CA ALA A 215 24.82 -5.60 3.94
C ALA A 215 25.40 -6.27 5.19
N LYS A 216 26.71 -6.15 5.43
CA LYS A 216 27.38 -6.76 6.58
C LYS A 216 27.42 -5.84 7.81
N ASN A 217 27.61 -4.55 7.60
CA ASN A 217 28.11 -3.65 8.64
C ASN A 217 27.21 -2.43 8.92
N ALA A 218 26.17 -2.15 8.10
CA ALA A 218 25.33 -0.98 8.39
C ALA A 218 24.60 -1.15 9.74
N SER A 219 24.54 -0.07 10.53
CA SER A 219 23.85 -0.07 11.84
C SER A 219 22.38 -0.47 11.73
N ASP A 220 21.68 0.12 10.76
CA ASP A 220 20.24 -0.02 10.59
C ASP A 220 19.88 -1.29 9.81
N SER A 221 19.00 -2.09 10.40
CA SER A 221 18.59 -3.36 9.77
C SER A 221 17.87 -3.17 8.44
N LYS A 222 17.11 -2.08 8.24
CA LYS A 222 16.46 -1.82 6.95
C LYS A 222 17.46 -1.42 5.87
N VAL A 223 18.52 -0.68 6.23
CA VAL A 223 19.63 -0.37 5.32
C VAL A 223 20.37 -1.65 4.91
N ARG A 224 20.72 -2.52 5.88
CA ARG A 224 21.33 -3.83 5.57
C ARG A 224 20.44 -4.67 4.67
N ARG A 225 19.13 -4.72 4.96
CA ARG A 225 18.15 -5.44 4.13
C ARG A 225 18.11 -4.91 2.71
N GLU A 226 18.10 -3.59 2.52
CA GLU A 226 18.13 -2.99 1.19
C GLU A 226 19.39 -3.38 0.42
N ALA A 227 20.55 -3.39 1.07
CA ALA A 227 21.78 -3.87 0.47
C ALA A 227 21.69 -5.37 0.09
N VAL A 228 21.14 -6.22 0.95
CA VAL A 228 20.91 -7.66 0.67
C VAL A 228 20.03 -7.88 -0.55
N ARG A 229 19.00 -7.04 -0.77
CA ARG A 229 18.16 -7.12 -1.98
C ARG A 229 18.97 -6.98 -3.28
N LYS A 230 20.11 -6.30 -3.23
CA LYS A 230 20.99 -6.09 -4.39
C LYS A 230 22.07 -7.17 -4.55
N ILE A 231 22.19 -8.11 -3.61
CA ILE A 231 23.24 -9.16 -3.60
C ILE A 231 22.70 -10.48 -4.15
N ASN A 232 23.42 -11.09 -5.10
CA ASN A 232 23.15 -12.44 -5.60
C ASN A 232 24.28 -13.44 -5.29
N ASP A 233 25.36 -12.99 -4.66
CA ASP A 233 26.50 -13.82 -4.31
C ASP A 233 26.13 -14.78 -3.16
N SER A 234 26.22 -16.09 -3.41
CA SER A 234 25.79 -17.10 -2.43
C SER A 234 26.66 -17.12 -1.18
N SER A 235 27.96 -16.81 -1.28
CA SER A 235 28.86 -16.78 -0.13
C SER A 235 28.54 -15.60 0.80
N VAL A 236 28.20 -14.44 0.22
CA VAL A 236 27.77 -13.26 0.98
C VAL A 236 26.41 -13.48 1.63
N LEU A 237 25.45 -14.07 0.90
CA LEU A 237 24.14 -14.40 1.46
C LEU A 237 24.27 -15.40 2.62
N ALA A 238 25.12 -16.42 2.48
CA ALA A 238 25.41 -17.37 3.57
C ALA A 238 26.04 -16.68 4.79
N TYR A 239 26.95 -15.71 4.57
CA TYR A 239 27.51 -14.88 5.65
C TYR A 239 26.42 -14.09 6.36
N VAL A 240 25.52 -13.42 5.63
CA VAL A 240 24.41 -12.65 6.20
C VAL A 240 23.48 -13.56 7.01
N LEU A 241 23.13 -14.73 6.49
CA LEU A 241 22.31 -15.72 7.20
C LEU A 241 22.94 -16.20 8.50
N LYS A 242 24.27 -16.35 8.52
CA LYS A 242 24.99 -16.81 9.71
C LYS A 242 25.12 -15.72 10.77
N ASN A 243 25.31 -14.47 10.38
CA ASN A 243 25.81 -13.42 11.27
C ASN A 243 24.86 -12.25 11.51
N ASP A 244 23.86 -12.01 10.66
CA ASP A 244 22.99 -10.83 10.85
C ASP A 244 22.06 -11.01 12.05
N PRO A 245 22.02 -10.08 13.01
CA PRO A 245 21.16 -10.19 14.17
C PRO A 245 19.66 -10.06 13.84
N SER A 246 19.31 -9.34 12.77
CA SER A 246 17.93 -9.07 12.40
C SER A 246 17.35 -10.20 11.56
N TRP A 247 16.29 -10.83 12.08
CA TRP A 247 15.56 -11.88 11.38
C TRP A 247 14.98 -11.39 10.03
N ILE A 248 14.64 -10.11 9.91
CA ILE A 248 14.11 -9.53 8.66
C ILE A 248 15.19 -9.52 7.57
N VAL A 249 16.43 -9.22 7.93
CA VAL A 249 17.57 -9.26 6.98
C VAL A 249 17.86 -10.71 6.58
N ARG A 250 17.84 -11.64 7.55
CA ARG A 250 18.03 -13.07 7.28
C ARG A 250 16.95 -13.64 6.38
N ILE A 251 15.67 -13.29 6.56
CA ILE A 251 14.59 -13.70 5.63
C ILE A 251 14.88 -13.22 4.20
N GLU A 252 15.31 -11.96 4.04
CA GLU A 252 15.67 -11.43 2.72
C GLU A 252 16.79 -12.26 2.08
N ALA A 253 17.78 -12.68 2.87
CA ALA A 253 18.84 -13.56 2.38
C ALA A 253 18.34 -14.98 2.05
N VAL A 254 17.43 -15.57 2.85
CA VAL A 254 16.81 -16.89 2.58
C VAL A 254 16.09 -16.88 1.22
N ARG A 255 15.34 -15.81 0.93
CA ARG A 255 14.62 -15.67 -0.34
C ARG A 255 15.54 -15.76 -1.54
N LYS A 256 16.77 -15.27 -1.43
CA LYS A 256 17.73 -15.21 -2.52
C LYS A 256 18.67 -16.42 -2.60
N ILE A 257 18.99 -17.07 -1.48
CA ILE A 257 19.92 -18.19 -1.48
C ILE A 257 19.30 -19.47 -2.05
N ASN A 258 20.06 -20.21 -2.86
CA ASN A 258 19.62 -21.49 -3.44
C ASN A 258 20.49 -22.68 -3.02
N ASP A 259 21.50 -22.44 -2.16
CA ASP A 259 22.33 -23.49 -1.61
C ASP A 259 21.50 -24.39 -0.68
N LYS A 260 21.34 -25.65 -1.08
CA LYS A 260 20.53 -26.64 -0.35
C LYS A 260 21.06 -26.92 1.05
N SER A 261 22.39 -26.96 1.22
CA SER A 261 23.02 -27.25 2.50
C SER A 261 22.83 -26.09 3.48
N VAL A 262 22.95 -24.85 3.00
CA VAL A 262 22.69 -23.66 3.81
C VAL A 262 21.21 -23.59 4.20
N LEU A 263 20.30 -23.79 3.25
CA LEU A 263 18.85 -23.82 3.53
C LEU A 263 18.50 -24.88 4.57
N ALA A 264 19.04 -26.10 4.45
CA ALA A 264 18.81 -27.17 5.42
C ALA A 264 19.32 -26.82 6.82
N ASN A 265 20.48 -26.17 6.92
CA ASN A 265 21.01 -25.72 8.22
C ASN A 265 20.14 -24.61 8.83
N ILE A 266 19.69 -23.63 8.03
CA ILE A 266 18.80 -22.56 8.48
C ILE A 266 17.46 -23.10 8.95
N ALA A 267 16.83 -23.99 8.17
CA ALA A 267 15.55 -24.62 8.54
C ALA A 267 15.62 -25.41 9.86
N LYS A 268 16.78 -25.95 10.22
CA LYS A 268 16.97 -26.72 11.46
C LYS A 268 17.40 -25.88 12.66
N LYS A 269 18.11 -24.77 12.45
CA LYS A 269 18.89 -24.11 13.52
C LYS A 269 18.71 -22.61 13.67
N ASP A 270 18.06 -21.90 12.74
CA ASP A 270 17.87 -20.45 12.96
C ASP A 270 17.01 -20.21 14.20
N ASN A 271 17.39 -19.25 15.03
CA ASN A 271 16.68 -18.97 16.28
C ASN A 271 15.26 -18.42 16.05
N ASN A 272 14.99 -17.81 14.89
CA ASN A 272 13.69 -17.22 14.58
C ASN A 272 12.83 -18.17 13.72
N PRO A 273 11.61 -18.54 14.18
CA PRO A 273 10.76 -19.48 13.45
C PRO A 273 10.30 -18.97 12.08
N SER A 274 10.16 -17.64 11.88
CA SER A 274 9.82 -17.09 10.57
C SER A 274 10.94 -17.28 9.55
N VAL A 275 12.21 -17.24 9.98
CA VAL A 275 13.36 -17.55 9.11
C VAL A 275 13.39 -19.03 8.76
N ARG A 276 13.18 -19.90 9.76
CA ARG A 276 13.11 -21.36 9.54
C ARG A 276 11.97 -21.72 8.59
N LEU A 277 10.78 -21.16 8.79
CA LEU A 277 9.62 -21.34 7.91
C LEU A 277 9.93 -20.98 6.47
N GLU A 278 10.56 -19.81 6.24
CA GLU A 278 10.93 -19.38 4.89
C GLU A 278 11.94 -20.34 4.25
N ALA A 279 12.88 -20.90 5.03
CA ALA A 279 13.81 -21.90 4.53
C ALA A 279 13.09 -23.22 4.18
N VAL A 280 12.19 -23.71 5.05
CA VAL A 280 11.36 -24.90 4.80
C VAL A 280 10.55 -24.77 3.52
N ARG A 281 10.01 -23.58 3.22
CA ARG A 281 9.30 -23.32 1.96
C ARG A 281 10.15 -23.54 0.71
N LYS A 282 11.48 -23.36 0.79
CA LYS A 282 12.42 -23.58 -0.32
C LYS A 282 13.03 -24.98 -0.38
N ILE A 283 12.85 -25.82 0.66
CA ILE A 283 13.44 -27.16 0.72
C ILE A 283 12.53 -28.19 0.03
N SER A 284 13.18 -29.11 -0.68
CA SER A 284 12.58 -30.33 -1.27
C SER A 284 13.23 -31.63 -0.77
N ASP A 285 14.30 -31.55 0.04
CA ASP A 285 14.94 -32.71 0.64
C ASP A 285 14.05 -33.26 1.76
N GLU A 286 13.48 -34.44 1.52
CA GLU A 286 12.52 -35.06 2.43
C GLU A 286 13.15 -35.44 3.78
N SER A 287 14.42 -35.84 3.82
CA SER A 287 15.10 -36.17 5.07
C SER A 287 15.23 -34.94 5.99
N VAL A 288 15.46 -33.76 5.41
CA VAL A 288 15.49 -32.49 6.12
C VAL A 288 14.09 -32.11 6.60
N LEU A 289 13.07 -32.26 5.75
CA LEU A 289 11.68 -31.97 6.09
C LEU A 289 11.18 -32.88 7.22
N ILE A 290 11.49 -34.17 7.20
CA ILE A 290 11.17 -35.12 8.29
C ILE A 290 11.81 -34.67 9.60
N SER A 291 13.10 -34.31 9.56
CA SER A 291 13.80 -33.82 10.75
C SER A 291 13.15 -32.55 11.33
N VAL A 292 12.74 -31.60 10.49
CA VAL A 292 12.03 -30.39 10.92
C VAL A 292 10.63 -30.74 11.46
N ALA A 293 9.86 -31.56 10.75
CA ALA A 293 8.50 -31.94 11.13
C ALA A 293 8.43 -32.70 12.45
N LYS A 294 9.50 -33.42 12.86
CA LYS A 294 9.54 -34.12 14.15
C LYS A 294 10.06 -33.26 15.30
N ASN A 295 10.95 -32.30 15.04
CA ASN A 295 11.75 -31.68 16.09
C ASN A 295 11.60 -30.16 16.22
N ASP A 296 11.02 -29.46 15.26
CA ASP A 296 10.91 -28.00 15.35
C ASP A 296 9.95 -27.60 16.47
N SER A 297 10.35 -26.66 17.32
CA SER A 297 9.53 -26.19 18.44
C SER A 297 8.27 -25.45 17.97
N ASP A 298 8.32 -24.80 16.81
CA ASP A 298 7.23 -23.98 16.27
C ASP A 298 6.32 -24.81 15.37
N TYR A 299 5.02 -24.81 15.70
CA TYR A 299 4.06 -25.65 15.00
C TYR A 299 3.80 -25.20 13.56
N PHE A 300 3.95 -23.90 13.22
CA PHE A 300 3.81 -23.45 11.83
C PHE A 300 4.94 -23.99 10.96
N VAL A 301 6.16 -24.06 11.51
CA VAL A 301 7.32 -24.63 10.81
C VAL A 301 7.14 -26.14 10.60
N ARG A 302 6.74 -26.88 11.66
CA ARG A 302 6.44 -28.32 11.55
C ARG A 302 5.32 -28.58 10.54
N LEU A 303 4.23 -27.82 10.61
CA LEU A 303 3.09 -27.96 9.72
C LEU A 303 3.49 -27.78 8.25
N GLU A 304 4.31 -26.76 7.96
CA GLU A 304 4.78 -26.53 6.60
C GLU A 304 5.67 -27.68 6.09
N ALA A 305 6.48 -28.28 6.96
CA ALA A 305 7.25 -29.46 6.62
C ALA A 305 6.34 -30.69 6.35
N VAL A 306 5.34 -30.94 7.19
CA VAL A 306 4.37 -32.05 7.04
C VAL A 306 3.62 -32.00 5.71
N LYS A 307 3.25 -30.81 5.23
CA LYS A 307 2.62 -30.65 3.92
C LYS A 307 3.46 -31.22 2.79
N LYS A 308 4.79 -31.25 2.93
CA LYS A 308 5.75 -31.67 1.91
C LYS A 308 6.28 -33.10 2.05
N ILE A 309 6.00 -33.81 3.15
CA ILE A 309 6.45 -35.20 3.40
C ILE A 309 5.50 -36.21 2.76
N ASN A 310 6.01 -37.25 2.11
CA ASN A 310 5.25 -38.35 1.53
C ASN A 310 5.54 -39.71 2.20
N ASP A 311 6.60 -39.81 3.00
CA ASP A 311 6.90 -41.02 3.78
C ASP A 311 5.72 -41.41 4.69
N LYS A 312 5.11 -42.55 4.37
CA LYS A 312 3.91 -43.04 5.06
C LYS A 312 4.16 -43.31 6.54
N SER A 313 5.25 -43.99 6.88
CA SER A 313 5.57 -44.35 8.26
C SER A 313 5.80 -43.11 9.12
N VAL A 314 6.46 -42.10 8.56
CA VAL A 314 6.63 -40.80 9.24
C VAL A 314 5.30 -40.08 9.42
N LEU A 315 4.44 -40.05 8.41
CA LEU A 315 3.11 -39.43 8.53
C LEU A 315 2.25 -40.15 9.58
N GLU A 316 2.29 -41.47 9.65
CA GLU A 316 1.57 -42.24 10.67
C GLU A 316 2.05 -41.92 12.09
N ASP A 317 3.37 -41.81 12.28
CA ASP A 317 3.98 -41.41 13.55
C ASP A 317 3.51 -40.00 13.95
N ILE A 318 3.60 -39.02 13.04
CA ILE A 318 3.17 -37.63 13.29
C ILE A 318 1.66 -37.57 13.59
N ALA A 319 0.83 -38.31 12.86
CA ALA A 319 -0.61 -38.33 13.05
C ALA A 319 -1.04 -38.89 14.41
N LYS A 320 -0.24 -39.79 15.00
CA LYS A 320 -0.50 -40.36 16.33
C LYS A 320 0.11 -39.52 17.45
N ASN A 321 1.26 -38.89 17.20
CA ASN A 321 2.13 -38.42 18.28
C ASN A 321 2.44 -36.91 18.29
N ASP A 322 2.18 -36.12 17.23
CA ASP A 322 2.45 -34.67 17.30
C ASP A 322 1.58 -34.01 18.36
N ILE A 323 2.17 -33.17 19.21
CA ILE A 323 1.47 -32.47 20.28
C ILE A 323 0.34 -31.55 19.77
N ASN A 324 0.48 -30.99 18.57
CA ASN A 324 -0.45 -30.03 18.00
C ASN A 324 -1.52 -30.74 17.16
N SER A 325 -2.78 -30.60 17.55
CA SER A 325 -3.90 -31.25 16.85
C SER A 325 -4.11 -30.78 15.43
N THR A 326 -3.73 -29.54 15.08
CA THR A 326 -3.79 -29.06 13.69
C THR A 326 -2.81 -29.85 12.82
N ILE A 327 -1.60 -30.14 13.31
CA ILE A 327 -0.62 -30.96 12.58
C ILE A 327 -1.15 -32.38 12.42
N ARG A 328 -1.65 -33.02 13.49
CA ARG A 328 -2.23 -34.36 13.39
C ARG A 328 -3.38 -34.40 12.38
N ARG A 329 -4.31 -33.44 12.43
CA ARG A 329 -5.43 -33.34 11.49
C ARG A 329 -4.98 -33.18 10.04
N GLU A 330 -4.04 -32.27 9.76
CA GLU A 330 -3.52 -32.08 8.40
C GLU A 330 -2.73 -33.32 7.91
N THR A 331 -2.11 -34.06 8.83
CA THR A 331 -1.44 -35.34 8.53
C THR A 331 -2.45 -36.43 8.15
N ILE A 332 -3.57 -36.53 8.86
CA ILE A 332 -4.66 -37.49 8.58
C ILE A 332 -5.23 -37.32 7.17
N LYS A 333 -5.28 -36.10 6.64
CA LYS A 333 -5.69 -35.86 5.25
C LYS A 333 -4.82 -36.59 4.24
N LYS A 334 -3.56 -36.87 4.57
CA LYS A 334 -2.57 -37.54 3.71
C LYS A 334 -2.48 -39.06 3.95
N ILE A 335 -3.02 -39.57 5.06
CA ILE A 335 -2.98 -41.01 5.41
C ILE A 335 -4.10 -41.77 4.70
N THR A 336 -3.80 -42.94 4.15
CA THR A 336 -4.79 -43.87 3.58
C THR A 336 -4.85 -45.20 4.33
N ASP A 337 -3.93 -45.46 5.26
CA ASP A 337 -3.94 -46.68 6.06
C ASP A 337 -5.11 -46.66 7.04
N GLU A 338 -6.08 -47.52 6.80
CA GLU A 338 -7.33 -47.57 7.57
C GLU A 338 -7.09 -47.99 9.02
N SER A 339 -6.07 -48.82 9.31
CA SER A 339 -5.75 -49.22 10.69
C SER A 339 -5.31 -48.00 11.53
N VAL A 340 -4.57 -47.09 10.92
CA VAL A 340 -4.13 -45.84 11.54
C VAL A 340 -5.30 -44.89 11.72
N LEU A 341 -6.14 -44.74 10.71
CA LEU A 341 -7.35 -43.92 10.77
C LEU A 341 -8.30 -44.40 11.89
N ILE A 342 -8.51 -45.71 12.02
CA ILE A 342 -9.32 -46.30 13.09
C ILE A 342 -8.71 -46.01 14.47
N SER A 343 -7.39 -46.21 14.62
CA SER A 343 -6.70 -45.91 15.87
C SER A 343 -6.87 -44.45 16.28
N VAL A 344 -6.74 -43.51 15.34
CA VAL A 344 -6.88 -42.07 15.59
C VAL A 344 -8.33 -41.69 15.88
N ALA A 345 -9.29 -42.21 15.11
CA ALA A 345 -10.72 -41.95 15.31
C ALA A 345 -11.21 -42.40 16.70
N LYS A 346 -10.68 -43.51 17.23
CA LYS A 346 -11.05 -44.02 18.56
C LYS A 346 -10.32 -43.33 19.71
N ASN A 347 -9.05 -42.95 19.52
CA ASN A 347 -8.16 -42.63 20.64
C ASN A 347 -7.55 -41.23 20.64
N ASP A 348 -7.59 -40.48 19.53
CA ASP A 348 -7.01 -39.12 19.53
C ASP A 348 -7.71 -38.24 20.55
N SER A 349 -6.98 -37.37 21.25
CA SER A 349 -7.54 -36.49 22.28
C SER A 349 -8.38 -35.35 21.69
N ASP A 350 -8.07 -34.90 20.48
CA ASP A 350 -8.72 -33.78 19.83
C ASP A 350 -9.87 -34.22 18.93
N TYR A 351 -11.03 -33.63 19.17
CA TYR A 351 -12.28 -33.92 18.49
C TYR A 351 -12.20 -33.68 16.96
N PHE A 352 -11.55 -32.61 16.51
CA PHE A 352 -11.44 -32.32 15.07
C PHE A 352 -10.53 -33.32 14.35
N VAL A 353 -9.54 -33.87 15.05
CA VAL A 353 -8.68 -34.93 14.50
C VAL A 353 -9.48 -36.23 14.36
N ARG A 354 -10.24 -36.62 15.40
CA ARG A 354 -11.13 -37.80 15.34
C ARG A 354 -12.11 -37.69 14.18
N LEU A 355 -12.76 -36.53 14.00
CA LEU A 355 -13.67 -36.30 12.89
C LEU A 355 -13.02 -36.48 11.51
N GLU A 356 -11.82 -35.93 11.33
CA GLU A 356 -11.12 -36.03 10.04
C GLU A 356 -10.74 -37.49 9.73
N ALA A 357 -10.42 -38.28 10.75
CA ALA A 357 -10.15 -39.70 10.60
C ALA A 357 -11.42 -40.49 10.23
N VAL A 358 -12.55 -40.23 10.91
CA VAL A 358 -13.84 -40.89 10.63
C VAL A 358 -14.29 -40.72 9.18
N LYS A 359 -14.14 -39.53 8.59
CA LYS A 359 -14.47 -39.26 7.17
C LYS A 359 -13.72 -40.15 6.17
N LYS A 360 -12.68 -40.84 6.61
CA LYS A 360 -11.80 -41.65 5.77
C LYS A 360 -11.87 -43.15 6.10
N ILE A 361 -12.71 -43.55 7.05
CA ILE A 361 -12.97 -44.97 7.37
C ILE A 361 -14.12 -45.45 6.50
N SER A 362 -13.94 -46.60 5.87
CA SER A 362 -14.92 -47.22 4.97
C SER A 362 -15.65 -48.42 5.61
N ASP A 363 -15.04 -49.07 6.60
CA ASP A 363 -15.66 -50.20 7.30
C ASP A 363 -16.88 -49.77 8.15
N ALA A 364 -18.07 -50.17 7.70
CA ALA A 364 -19.34 -49.84 8.34
C ALA A 364 -19.47 -50.41 9.77
N TYR A 365 -18.87 -51.56 10.07
CA TYR A 365 -18.91 -52.14 11.42
C TYR A 365 -18.00 -51.40 12.38
N ILE A 366 -16.84 -50.92 11.90
CA ILE A 366 -15.97 -50.05 12.70
C ILE A 366 -16.63 -48.70 12.96
N LEU A 367 -17.26 -48.10 11.95
CA LEU A 367 -18.04 -46.87 12.14
C LEU A 367 -19.17 -47.09 13.17
N LYS A 368 -19.88 -48.22 13.11
CA LYS A 368 -20.90 -48.58 14.11
C LYS A 368 -20.33 -48.76 15.52
N ASP A 369 -19.11 -49.28 15.65
CA ASP A 369 -18.41 -49.37 16.93
C ASP A 369 -18.07 -47.97 17.48
N ILE A 370 -17.58 -47.06 16.62
CA ILE A 370 -17.32 -45.66 16.98
C ILE A 370 -18.63 -44.97 17.42
N VAL A 371 -19.76 -45.23 16.74
CA VAL A 371 -21.07 -44.71 17.16
C VAL A 371 -21.44 -45.15 18.59
N LYS A 372 -21.10 -46.38 18.99
CA LYS A 372 -21.42 -46.90 20.33
C LYS A 372 -20.52 -46.31 21.42
N ASN A 373 -19.24 -46.14 21.11
CA ASN A 373 -18.21 -45.94 22.13
C ASN A 373 -17.63 -44.52 22.16
N ALA A 374 -17.78 -43.73 21.09
CA ALA A 374 -17.22 -42.38 21.04
C ALA A 374 -17.94 -41.44 22.03
N PHE A 375 -17.16 -40.69 22.79
CA PHE A 375 -17.67 -39.74 23.77
C PHE A 375 -18.41 -38.56 23.13
N ASP A 376 -17.91 -38.03 22.01
CA ASP A 376 -18.47 -36.84 21.37
C ASP A 376 -19.66 -37.16 20.48
N SER A 377 -20.76 -36.42 20.66
CA SER A 377 -21.96 -36.56 19.84
C SER A 377 -21.67 -36.37 18.35
N ASP A 378 -20.84 -35.40 17.99
CA ASP A 378 -20.54 -35.08 16.59
C ASP A 378 -19.69 -36.16 15.90
N VAL A 379 -18.80 -36.84 16.64
CA VAL A 379 -18.05 -37.99 16.12
C VAL A 379 -19.00 -39.16 15.88
N ARG A 380 -19.97 -39.40 16.79
CA ARG A 380 -21.04 -40.38 16.58
C ARG A 380 -21.88 -40.02 15.35
N ILE A 381 -22.27 -38.76 15.21
CA ILE A 381 -23.08 -38.27 14.06
C ILE A 381 -22.31 -38.42 12.75
N MET A 382 -21.05 -38.00 12.70
CA MET A 382 -20.22 -38.15 11.49
C MET A 382 -20.08 -39.62 11.12
N SER A 383 -19.85 -40.49 12.10
CA SER A 383 -19.73 -41.94 11.85
C SER A 383 -21.00 -42.51 11.25
N ILE A 384 -22.19 -42.08 11.69
CA ILE A 384 -23.46 -42.47 11.06
C ILE A 384 -23.54 -42.00 9.61
N ASN A 385 -23.08 -40.77 9.31
CA ASN A 385 -23.12 -40.21 7.96
C ASN A 385 -22.24 -40.99 6.99
N GLU A 386 -21.12 -41.52 7.46
CA GLU A 386 -20.18 -42.30 6.65
C GLU A 386 -20.59 -43.78 6.49
N ILE A 387 -21.54 -44.29 7.32
CA ILE A 387 -22.08 -45.64 7.13
C ILE A 387 -23.01 -45.67 5.90
N THR A 388 -22.55 -46.27 4.83
CA THR A 388 -23.33 -46.47 3.60
C THR A 388 -24.18 -47.75 3.61
N ASP A 389 -23.84 -48.74 4.44
CA ASP A 389 -24.59 -50.00 4.54
C ASP A 389 -25.84 -49.84 5.42
N GLU A 390 -27.01 -49.84 4.78
CA GLU A 390 -28.31 -49.68 5.44
C GLU A 390 -28.61 -50.78 6.47
N THR A 391 -28.07 -51.98 6.29
CA THR A 391 -28.28 -53.09 7.23
C THR A 391 -27.57 -52.85 8.56
N VAL A 392 -26.41 -52.19 8.51
CA VAL A 392 -25.62 -51.82 9.69
C VAL A 392 -26.28 -50.69 10.49
N LEU A 393 -27.06 -49.83 9.82
CA LEU A 393 -27.86 -48.74 10.41
C LEU A 393 -29.10 -49.21 11.19
N VAL A 394 -29.50 -50.48 11.07
CA VAL A 394 -30.67 -51.02 11.79
C VAL A 394 -30.38 -51.10 13.29
N ASN A 395 -31.36 -50.71 14.12
CA ASN A 395 -31.31 -50.70 15.59
C ASN A 395 -30.31 -49.70 16.24
N LEU A 396 -29.73 -48.75 15.50
CA LEU A 396 -28.88 -47.69 16.09
C LEU A 396 -29.62 -46.75 17.05
N ASP A 397 -30.94 -46.62 16.87
CA ASP A 397 -31.87 -45.88 17.73
C ASP A 397 -31.99 -46.46 19.16
N LYS A 398 -31.61 -47.72 19.34
CA LYS A 398 -31.55 -48.38 20.66
C LYS A 398 -30.23 -48.15 21.39
N ILE A 399 -29.23 -47.56 20.74
CA ILE A 399 -27.87 -47.38 21.26
C ILE A 399 -27.67 -46.00 21.91
N ASP A 400 -28.22 -44.92 21.34
CA ASP A 400 -28.23 -43.58 21.94
C ASP A 400 -29.53 -42.85 21.56
N PRO A 401 -30.43 -42.56 22.53
CA PRO A 401 -31.69 -41.86 22.27
C PRO A 401 -31.50 -40.46 21.66
N ASN A 402 -30.37 -39.79 21.92
CA ASN A 402 -30.07 -38.48 21.33
C ASN A 402 -29.70 -38.57 19.84
N LEU A 403 -29.31 -39.75 19.34
CA LEU A 403 -29.08 -40.01 17.91
C LEU A 403 -30.39 -40.19 17.11
N ARG A 404 -31.54 -40.33 17.79
CA ARG A 404 -32.87 -40.35 17.15
C ARG A 404 -33.16 -39.03 16.41
N LEU A 405 -32.83 -37.89 17.02
CA LEU A 405 -32.97 -36.55 16.40
C LEU A 405 -32.10 -36.39 15.16
N VAL A 406 -30.93 -37.04 15.16
CA VAL A 406 -29.95 -37.03 14.06
C VAL A 406 -30.45 -37.89 12.90
N ARG A 407 -30.97 -39.09 13.18
CA ARG A 407 -31.56 -39.98 12.18
C ARG A 407 -32.79 -39.36 11.52
N ASP A 408 -33.65 -38.69 12.29
CA ASP A 408 -34.83 -37.97 11.77
C ASP A 408 -34.43 -36.74 10.95
N SER A 409 -33.31 -36.08 11.32
CA SER A 409 -32.72 -34.99 10.54
C SER A 409 -32.06 -35.49 9.26
N LEU A 410 -31.38 -36.65 9.25
CA LEU A 410 -30.78 -37.28 8.07
C LEU A 410 -31.81 -37.87 7.11
N LYS A 411 -32.86 -38.51 7.63
CA LYS A 411 -34.04 -38.91 6.85
C LYS A 411 -34.76 -37.72 6.23
N LYS A 412 -34.79 -36.56 6.91
CA LYS A 412 -35.25 -35.28 6.33
C LYS A 412 -34.26 -34.69 5.32
N LYS A 413 -32.95 -34.78 5.55
CA LYS A 413 -31.87 -34.27 4.67
C LYS A 413 -31.80 -35.00 3.33
N ASN A 414 -31.91 -36.33 3.33
CA ASN A 414 -32.04 -37.13 2.09
C ASN A 414 -33.38 -36.91 1.36
N ARG A 415 -34.39 -36.34 2.02
CA ARG A 415 -35.67 -35.93 1.40
C ARG A 415 -35.74 -34.45 1.01
N ARG A 416 -34.76 -33.62 1.41
CA ARG A 416 -34.80 -32.16 1.26
C ARG A 416 -33.44 -31.57 0.92
N ILE A 417 -32.89 -31.93 -0.24
CA ILE A 417 -31.91 -31.08 -0.91
C ILE A 417 -32.67 -29.83 -1.40
N HIS A 418 -32.54 -28.70 -0.71
CA HIS A 418 -33.06 -27.42 -1.21
C HIS A 418 -31.95 -26.68 -1.93
N LYS A 419 -32.19 -26.32 -3.19
CA LYS A 419 -31.32 -25.45 -3.98
C LYS A 419 -31.72 -24.01 -3.67
N PHE A 420 -30.80 -23.20 -3.17
CA PHE A 420 -30.98 -21.76 -2.98
C PHE A 420 -30.21 -21.04 -4.09
N ARG A 421 -30.80 -20.00 -4.69
CA ARG A 421 -30.17 -19.25 -5.78
C ARG A 421 -29.33 -18.08 -5.27
N THR A 422 -29.74 -17.46 -4.16
CA THR A 422 -29.04 -16.29 -3.58
C THR A 422 -28.87 -16.42 -2.06
N LEU A 423 -27.99 -15.58 -1.49
CA LEU A 423 -27.73 -15.54 -0.04
C LEU A 423 -28.96 -15.04 0.73
N GLU A 424 -29.71 -14.10 0.17
CA GLU A 424 -30.93 -13.54 0.80
C GLU A 424 -32.06 -14.59 0.92
N GLU A 425 -32.25 -15.47 -0.09
CA GLU A 425 -33.20 -16.60 0.01
C GLU A 425 -32.81 -17.58 1.13
N TRP A 426 -31.51 -17.76 1.38
CA TRP A 426 -31.02 -18.61 2.47
C TRP A 426 -31.23 -17.95 3.84
N GLU A 427 -30.97 -16.64 3.94
CA GLU A 427 -31.14 -15.89 5.20
C GLU A 427 -32.62 -15.77 5.60
N GLU A 428 -33.53 -15.52 4.65
CA GLU A 428 -34.97 -15.42 4.92
C GLU A 428 -35.55 -16.76 5.42
N TYR A 429 -35.14 -17.88 4.81
CA TYR A 429 -35.50 -19.23 5.27
C TYR A 429 -34.94 -19.55 6.66
N TYR A 430 -33.73 -19.06 6.97
CA TYR A 430 -33.05 -19.27 8.24
C TYR A 430 -33.72 -18.52 9.40
N TYR A 431 -34.06 -17.23 9.21
CA TYR A 431 -34.64 -16.39 10.25
C TYR A 431 -36.07 -16.80 10.61
N ASP A 432 -36.87 -17.25 9.65
CA ASP A 432 -38.26 -17.69 9.88
C ASP A 432 -38.35 -19.02 10.64
N LYS A 433 -37.34 -19.91 10.51
CA LYS A 433 -37.39 -21.28 11.07
C LYS A 433 -36.59 -21.50 12.35
N LYS A 434 -35.93 -20.48 12.90
CA LYS A 434 -35.16 -20.54 14.17
C LYS A 434 -34.20 -21.74 14.27
N VAL A 435 -33.57 -22.13 13.17
CA VAL A 435 -32.64 -23.28 13.14
C VAL A 435 -31.24 -22.81 13.58
N PRO A 436 -30.48 -23.57 14.40
CA PRO A 436 -29.12 -23.18 14.80
C PRO A 436 -28.16 -23.11 13.60
N LYS A 437 -27.38 -22.03 13.48
CA LYS A 437 -26.47 -21.68 12.36
C LYS A 437 -25.49 -22.78 11.89
N HIS A 438 -25.21 -23.77 12.73
CA HIS A 438 -24.26 -24.85 12.48
C HIS A 438 -24.90 -26.13 11.91
N TRP A 439 -26.23 -26.15 11.72
CA TRP A 439 -26.99 -27.33 11.27
C TRP A 439 -27.28 -27.31 9.76
N ILE A 440 -26.95 -26.22 9.06
CA ILE A 440 -27.16 -26.06 7.61
C ILE A 440 -25.87 -25.55 6.98
N THR A 441 -25.28 -26.35 6.08
CA THR A 441 -24.22 -25.90 5.16
C THR A 441 -24.86 -25.56 3.81
N PRO A 442 -24.82 -24.29 3.33
CA PRO A 442 -25.35 -23.94 2.02
C PRO A 442 -24.51 -24.57 0.91
N ARG A 443 -25.15 -24.98 -0.19
CA ARG A 443 -24.51 -25.41 -1.42
C ARG A 443 -24.90 -24.42 -2.52
N TRP A 444 -23.94 -23.63 -2.99
CA TRP A 444 -24.16 -22.62 -4.02
C TRP A 444 -24.17 -23.25 -5.41
N HIS A 445 -25.12 -22.88 -6.27
CA HIS A 445 -24.97 -23.06 -7.71
C HIS A 445 -24.15 -21.88 -8.23
N TYR A 446 -22.88 -22.10 -8.55
CA TYR A 446 -22.27 -21.34 -9.63
C TYR A 446 -22.78 -21.97 -10.92
N GLY A 447 -23.80 -21.35 -11.51
CA GLY A 447 -24.15 -21.63 -12.89
C GLY A 447 -22.98 -21.20 -13.77
N LEU A 448 -22.34 -22.18 -14.41
CA LEU A 448 -21.79 -21.97 -15.74
C LEU A 448 -22.99 -21.92 -16.67
N ASP A 449 -23.39 -20.71 -17.05
CA ASP A 449 -24.00 -20.47 -18.35
C ASP A 449 -22.92 -19.82 -19.22
N ASP A 450 -22.83 -20.30 -20.47
CA ASP A 450 -22.07 -19.83 -21.66
C ASP A 450 -21.08 -18.66 -21.55
#